data_AF-A0A935WXH3-F1
#
_entry.id   AF-A0A935WXH3-F1
#
_cell.length_a   1.000
_cell.length_b   1.000
_cell.length_c   1.000
_cell.angle_alpha   90.00
_cell.angle_beta   90.00
_cell.angle_gamma   90.00
#
_symmetry.space_group_name_H-M   'P 1'
#
loop_
_entity.id
_entity.type
_entity.pdbx_description
1 polymer ?
#
loop_
_entity_poly.entity_id
_entity_poly.type
_entity_poly.pdbx_seq_one_letter_code
_entity_poly.pdbx_strand_id
1 'polypeptide(L)'
;MGAIWDRITSQFIEIVEWLDDDHETLVWRFPVRAQEIKNGAKLIVREGQQAVFVNEGKMADVFSPGTYTLSTQNLPILATLKGWKHGFNSPFKAEVYFVSSTQLTDLKWGTQNPIMLRDPEFGPLRLRAFGSFAIRVGDPAVFLRELTGTDSRFEVDEVLGQLRRILVSRFTSALGAAKIPALDLAGNYEEITQRVMPIIRDDFKAMGLDVTKFLIENISLPPEVEKMLDRRSEMAVLGNMQQYAAYQMANAIPDAAKAPQSMAGAGMGLVAGMQFGHQMAGMLANTAVPTPAASVPPPAAAPSPAPVAAGGEADLVARIRKLDALMAAGVLSQEEYAAKKAEIIASI
;
A
#
# COMPACT_ATOMS: atom_id res chain seq x y z
N MET A 1 -37.82 -39.92 43.23
CA MET A 1 -36.40 -39.57 43.47
C MET A 1 -35.76 -38.73 42.35
N GLY A 2 -36.47 -38.29 41.29
CA GLY A 2 -35.87 -37.49 40.20
C GLY A 2 -35.76 -35.98 40.46
N ALA A 3 -36.72 -35.37 41.17
CA ALA A 3 -36.75 -33.92 41.38
C ALA A 3 -35.67 -33.37 42.34
N ILE A 4 -35.08 -34.23 43.18
CA ILE A 4 -34.00 -33.85 44.10
C ILE A 4 -32.64 -33.93 43.36
N TRP A 5 -32.47 -34.90 42.47
CA TRP A 5 -31.28 -35.02 41.63
C TRP A 5 -31.18 -33.89 40.59
N ASP A 6 -32.28 -33.48 39.97
CA ASP A 6 -32.33 -32.29 39.09
C ASP A 6 -32.02 -30.97 39.83
N ARG A 7 -32.38 -30.89 41.11
CA ARG A 7 -32.03 -29.73 41.95
C ARG A 7 -30.56 -29.70 42.36
N ILE A 8 -29.91 -30.87 42.47
CA ILE A 8 -28.50 -31.00 42.82
C ILE A 8 -27.61 -30.77 41.59
N THR A 9 -28.02 -31.19 40.39
CA THR A 9 -27.32 -30.87 39.13
C THR A 9 -27.53 -29.43 38.67
N SER A 10 -28.59 -28.75 39.12
CA SER A 10 -28.80 -27.32 38.88
C SER A 10 -27.80 -26.40 39.60
N GLN A 11 -27.09 -26.88 40.62
CA GLN A 11 -26.18 -26.07 41.46
C GLN A 11 -24.71 -26.04 41.01
N PHE A 12 -24.35 -26.72 39.91
CA PHE A 12 -23.01 -26.53 39.37
C PHE A 12 -22.87 -25.09 38.87
N ILE A 13 -21.85 -24.40 39.41
CA ILE A 13 -21.39 -23.09 38.94
C ILE A 13 -21.08 -23.25 37.46
N GLU A 14 -21.81 -22.50 36.63
CA GLU A 14 -21.55 -22.45 35.21
C GLU A 14 -20.22 -21.71 34.98
N ILE A 15 -19.27 -22.37 34.32
CA ILE A 15 -18.00 -21.77 33.93
C ILE A 15 -18.16 -21.33 32.48
N VAL A 16 -18.11 -20.02 32.28
CA VAL A 16 -18.16 -19.36 30.98
C VAL A 16 -16.73 -19.06 30.59
N GLU A 17 -16.20 -19.83 29.64
CA GLU A 17 -14.84 -19.67 29.13
C GLU A 17 -14.76 -20.00 27.64
N TRP A 18 -13.74 -19.45 26.98
CA TRP A 18 -13.37 -19.78 25.62
C TRP A 18 -11.89 -20.18 25.56
N LEU A 19 -11.63 -21.33 24.92
CA LEU A 19 -10.32 -21.81 24.54
C LEU A 19 -10.27 -21.74 23.01
N ASP A 20 -9.58 -20.73 22.50
CA ASP A 20 -9.32 -20.60 21.07
C ASP A 20 -8.29 -21.65 20.64
N ASP A 21 -8.61 -22.40 19.57
CA ASP A 21 -7.80 -23.47 19.02
C ASP A 21 -7.35 -23.23 17.57
N ASP A 22 -7.82 -22.16 16.91
CA ASP A 22 -7.59 -21.92 15.48
C ASP A 22 -6.85 -20.61 15.15
N HIS A 23 -6.80 -19.64 16.07
CA HIS A 23 -6.20 -18.31 15.86
C HIS A 23 -6.81 -17.48 14.72
N GLU A 24 -7.89 -17.95 14.10
CA GLU A 24 -8.59 -17.30 12.98
C GLU A 24 -9.96 -16.75 13.42
N THR A 25 -10.51 -17.32 14.49
CA THR A 25 -11.73 -16.87 15.13
C THR A 25 -11.49 -15.55 15.88
N LEU A 26 -12.12 -14.48 15.39
CA LEU A 26 -12.06 -13.16 16.01
C LEU A 26 -13.12 -13.01 17.10
N VAL A 27 -14.29 -13.61 16.92
CA VAL A 27 -15.39 -13.57 17.89
C VAL A 27 -16.01 -14.94 18.03
N TRP A 28 -16.30 -15.32 19.27
CA TRP A 28 -17.06 -16.50 19.59
C TRP A 28 -18.09 -16.21 20.68
N ARG A 29 -19.37 -16.52 20.41
CA ARG A 29 -20.45 -16.42 21.40
C ARG A 29 -20.55 -17.72 22.19
N PHE A 30 -20.48 -17.61 23.51
CA PHE A 30 -20.64 -18.74 24.40
C PHE A 30 -22.04 -19.38 24.24
N PRO A 31 -22.14 -20.69 23.98
CA PRO A 31 -23.42 -21.36 23.74
C PRO A 31 -24.15 -21.62 25.06
N VAL A 32 -25.23 -20.89 25.29
CA VAL A 32 -26.14 -21.06 26.43
C VAL A 32 -27.51 -21.57 25.98
N ARG A 33 -28.07 -22.55 26.70
CA ARG A 33 -29.45 -23.00 26.48
C ARG A 33 -30.40 -21.85 26.80
N ALA A 34 -31.31 -21.54 25.87
CA ALA A 34 -32.26 -20.42 25.96
C ALA A 34 -31.63 -19.02 26.17
N GLN A 35 -30.30 -18.89 25.94
CA GLN A 35 -29.54 -17.67 26.20
C GLN A 35 -29.62 -17.18 27.65
N GLU A 36 -29.72 -18.12 28.60
CA GLU A 36 -29.83 -17.81 30.02
C GLU A 36 -28.53 -18.14 30.73
N ILE A 37 -27.88 -17.12 31.30
CA ILE A 37 -26.69 -17.29 32.15
C ILE A 37 -27.14 -17.38 33.60
N LYS A 38 -26.66 -18.41 34.33
CA LYS A 38 -26.98 -18.57 35.75
C LYS A 38 -26.39 -17.44 36.59
N ASN A 39 -27.15 -16.96 37.58
CA ASN A 39 -26.61 -16.03 38.57
C ASN A 39 -25.50 -16.72 39.39
N GLY A 40 -24.33 -16.07 39.51
CA GLY A 40 -23.15 -16.64 40.16
C GLY A 40 -22.26 -17.47 39.23
N ALA A 41 -22.52 -17.47 37.91
CA ALA A 41 -21.62 -18.06 36.92
C ALA A 41 -20.21 -17.42 37.01
N LYS A 42 -19.17 -18.20 36.73
CA LYS A 42 -17.80 -17.73 36.68
C LYS A 42 -17.41 -17.46 35.23
N LEU A 43 -17.09 -16.21 34.92
CA LEU A 43 -16.49 -15.81 33.66
C LEU A 43 -14.98 -15.87 33.79
N ILE A 44 -14.32 -16.65 32.94
CA ILE A 44 -12.86 -16.71 32.85
C ILE A 44 -12.46 -16.11 31.51
N VAL A 45 -11.85 -14.93 31.55
CA VAL A 45 -11.26 -14.26 30.39
C VAL A 45 -9.76 -14.49 30.43
N ARG A 46 -9.19 -15.08 29.37
CA ARG A 46 -7.76 -15.37 29.32
C ARG A 46 -6.99 -14.21 28.69
N GLU A 47 -5.67 -14.24 28.83
CA GLU A 47 -4.80 -13.33 28.07
C GLU A 47 -5.03 -13.50 26.56
N GLY A 48 -4.94 -12.39 25.83
CA GLY A 48 -5.18 -12.37 24.38
C GLY A 48 -6.65 -12.36 23.97
N GLN A 49 -7.58 -12.27 24.92
CA GLN A 49 -9.01 -12.11 24.63
C GLN A 49 -9.67 -11.12 25.60
N GLN A 50 -10.83 -10.63 25.19
CA GLN A 50 -11.75 -9.84 26.01
C GLN A 50 -13.13 -10.47 25.93
N ALA A 51 -13.97 -10.28 26.94
CA ALA A 51 -15.35 -10.76 26.91
C ALA A 51 -16.32 -9.58 26.93
N VAL A 52 -17.24 -9.52 25.97
CA VAL A 52 -18.32 -8.55 25.91
C VAL A 52 -19.60 -9.20 26.37
N PHE A 53 -20.21 -8.61 27.38
CA PHE A 53 -21.47 -9.05 27.94
C PHE A 53 -22.62 -8.24 27.35
N VAL A 54 -23.58 -8.92 26.75
CA VAL A 54 -24.77 -8.33 26.12
C VAL A 54 -25.99 -8.79 26.90
N ASN A 55 -26.79 -7.84 27.40
CA ASN A 55 -28.02 -8.14 28.11
C ASN A 55 -29.22 -7.59 27.35
N GLU A 56 -30.18 -8.47 27.05
CA GLU A 56 -31.43 -8.12 26.35
C GLU A 56 -31.19 -7.29 25.07
N GLY A 57 -30.12 -7.61 24.34
CA GLY A 57 -29.74 -6.93 23.09
C GLY A 57 -28.96 -5.62 23.26
N LYS A 58 -28.56 -5.25 24.48
CA LYS A 58 -27.70 -4.09 24.75
C LYS A 58 -26.34 -4.54 25.26
N MET A 59 -25.27 -4.05 24.63
CA MET A 59 -23.91 -4.18 25.16
C MET A 59 -23.85 -3.50 26.52
N ALA A 60 -23.46 -4.25 27.54
CA ALA A 60 -23.43 -3.80 28.92
C ALA A 60 -22.00 -3.56 29.40
N ASP A 61 -21.13 -4.56 29.33
CA ASP A 61 -19.78 -4.47 29.90
C ASP A 61 -18.75 -5.21 29.05
N VAL A 62 -17.50 -4.73 29.08
CA VAL A 62 -16.33 -5.38 28.46
C VAL A 62 -15.35 -5.77 29.57
N PHE A 63 -15.01 -7.06 29.63
CA PHE A 63 -14.12 -7.66 30.61
C PHE A 63 -12.75 -7.93 30.01
N SER A 64 -11.72 -7.38 30.66
CA SER A 64 -10.30 -7.68 30.40
C SER A 64 -9.92 -9.06 30.96
N PRO A 65 -8.72 -9.61 30.64
CA PRO A 65 -8.23 -10.86 31.20
C PRO A 65 -8.37 -10.92 32.74
N GLY A 66 -8.92 -12.02 33.25
CA GLY A 66 -9.26 -12.18 34.66
C GLY A 66 -10.39 -13.18 34.90
N THR A 67 -10.68 -13.42 36.19
CA THR A 67 -11.82 -14.24 36.61
C THR A 67 -12.85 -13.36 37.30
N TYR A 68 -14.09 -13.41 36.82
CA TYR A 68 -15.19 -12.60 37.29
C TYR A 68 -16.35 -13.49 37.73
N THR A 69 -17.08 -13.07 38.76
CA THR A 69 -18.36 -13.69 39.11
C THR A 69 -19.48 -12.87 38.51
N LEU A 70 -20.18 -13.45 37.53
CA LEU A 70 -21.32 -12.84 36.88
C LEU A 70 -22.50 -12.87 37.86
N SER A 71 -22.79 -11.71 38.44
CA SER A 71 -23.98 -11.50 39.25
C SER A 71 -24.68 -10.23 38.80
N THR A 72 -26.01 -10.23 38.90
CA THR A 72 -26.85 -9.11 38.47
C THR A 72 -26.55 -7.81 39.23
N GLN A 73 -25.82 -7.88 40.35
CA GLN A 73 -25.47 -6.76 41.22
C GLN A 73 -24.13 -6.09 40.85
N ASN A 74 -23.24 -6.80 40.14
CA ASN A 74 -21.88 -6.33 39.84
C ASN A 74 -21.71 -5.77 38.41
N LEU A 75 -22.80 -5.61 37.67
CA LEU A 75 -22.81 -5.09 36.30
C LEU A 75 -23.43 -3.68 36.29
N PRO A 76 -22.63 -2.60 36.09
CA PRO A 76 -23.06 -1.21 36.29
C PRO A 76 -24.24 -0.79 35.40
N ILE A 77 -24.38 -1.36 34.21
CA ILE A 77 -25.51 -1.05 33.31
C ILE A 77 -26.80 -1.81 33.70
N LEU A 78 -26.68 -2.98 34.33
CA LEU A 78 -27.85 -3.75 34.79
C LEU A 78 -28.52 -3.14 36.02
N ALA A 79 -27.74 -2.54 36.92
CA ALA A 79 -28.26 -1.82 38.09
C ALA A 79 -29.19 -0.66 37.69
N THR A 80 -28.93 -0.05 36.52
CA THR A 80 -29.70 1.10 36.02
C THR A 80 -30.95 0.67 35.23
N LEU A 81 -30.95 -0.52 34.61
CA LEU A 81 -32.06 -1.02 33.78
C LEU A 81 -33.13 -1.82 34.55
N LYS A 82 -32.82 -2.41 35.71
CA LYS A 82 -33.75 -3.30 36.44
C LYS A 82 -34.01 -2.85 37.88
N GLY A 83 -34.79 -1.78 38.03
CA GLY A 83 -35.59 -1.52 39.24
C GLY A 83 -36.79 -2.46 39.34
N TRP A 84 -36.60 -3.79 39.32
CA TRP A 84 -37.71 -4.76 39.32
C TRP A 84 -37.86 -5.54 40.62
N LYS A 85 -39.05 -5.42 41.21
CA LYS A 85 -39.48 -5.77 42.57
C LYS A 85 -39.61 -7.28 42.87
N HIS A 86 -38.92 -8.17 42.16
CA HIS A 86 -39.05 -9.62 42.40
C HIS A 86 -37.70 -10.35 42.40
N GLY A 87 -37.31 -10.82 43.59
CA GLY A 87 -36.32 -11.88 43.90
C GLY A 87 -35.24 -12.23 42.87
N PHE A 88 -34.03 -11.72 43.11
CA PHE A 88 -32.80 -11.78 42.30
C PHE A 88 -32.13 -13.17 42.11
N ASN A 89 -32.89 -14.27 42.09
CA ASN A 89 -32.37 -15.64 41.94
C ASN A 89 -32.76 -16.32 40.61
N SER A 90 -33.32 -15.58 39.63
CA SER A 90 -33.67 -16.14 38.31
C SER A 90 -32.56 -15.95 37.28
N PRO A 91 -32.39 -16.91 36.34
CA PRO A 91 -31.56 -16.73 35.15
C PRO A 91 -31.99 -15.47 34.39
N PHE A 92 -31.02 -14.80 33.76
CA PHE A 92 -31.28 -13.62 32.95
C PHE A 92 -30.85 -13.89 31.50
N LYS A 93 -31.58 -13.29 30.55
CA LYS A 93 -31.28 -13.38 29.12
C LYS A 93 -30.04 -12.55 28.79
N ALA A 94 -28.92 -13.23 28.59
CA ALA A 94 -27.67 -12.59 28.27
C ALA A 94 -26.80 -13.46 27.37
N GLU A 95 -25.92 -12.78 26.65
CA GLU A 95 -24.94 -13.38 25.78
C GLU A 95 -23.56 -12.92 26.23
N VAL A 96 -22.59 -13.83 26.17
CA VAL A 96 -21.18 -13.53 26.36
C VAL A 96 -20.47 -13.79 25.05
N TYR A 97 -19.89 -12.76 24.48
CA TYR A 97 -19.05 -12.81 23.31
C TYR A 97 -17.60 -12.72 23.76
N PHE A 98 -16.81 -13.73 23.46
CA PHE A 98 -15.37 -13.63 23.56
C PHE A 98 -14.82 -13.06 22.25
N VAL A 99 -13.88 -12.13 22.39
CA VAL A 99 -13.29 -11.39 21.27
C VAL A 99 -11.77 -11.50 21.38
N SER A 100 -11.13 -12.00 20.33
CA SER A 100 -9.67 -12.12 20.28
C SER A 100 -9.04 -10.73 20.21
N SER A 101 -8.17 -10.43 21.16
CA SER A 101 -7.33 -9.22 21.16
C SER A 101 -5.89 -9.53 20.73
N THR A 102 -5.62 -10.77 20.29
CA THR A 102 -4.32 -11.16 19.75
C THR A 102 -4.05 -10.47 18.41
N GLN A 103 -2.77 -10.33 18.09
CA GLN A 103 -2.37 -9.73 16.82
C GLN A 103 -2.37 -10.78 15.72
N LEU A 104 -3.21 -10.55 14.70
CA LEU A 104 -3.17 -11.27 13.44
C LEU A 104 -2.07 -10.68 12.56
N THR A 105 -1.07 -11.50 12.27
CA THR A 105 0.11 -11.11 11.49
C THR A 105 0.06 -11.68 10.08
N ASP A 106 0.89 -11.11 9.20
CA ASP A 106 1.11 -11.59 7.83
C ASP A 106 -0.14 -11.64 6.94
N LEU A 107 -1.14 -10.81 7.24
CA LEU A 107 -2.31 -10.66 6.38
C LEU A 107 -1.86 -9.99 5.06
N LYS A 108 -2.09 -10.66 3.94
CA LYS A 108 -1.67 -10.14 2.63
C LYS A 108 -2.63 -9.08 2.11
N TRP A 109 -2.09 -8.07 1.43
CA TRP A 109 -2.86 -7.12 0.63
C TRP A 109 -2.21 -6.95 -0.74
N GLY A 110 -3.00 -6.53 -1.74
CA GLY A 110 -2.46 -6.24 -3.06
C GLY A 110 -3.51 -5.75 -4.03
N THR A 111 -3.04 -5.07 -5.07
CA THR A 111 -3.88 -4.53 -6.14
C THR A 111 -4.40 -5.68 -7.02
N GLN A 112 -5.72 -5.87 -7.08
CA GLN A 112 -6.31 -6.87 -7.97
C GLN A 112 -6.14 -6.49 -9.45
N ASN A 113 -6.32 -5.20 -9.75
CA ASN A 113 -6.11 -4.62 -11.07
C ASN A 113 -4.93 -3.64 -11.01
N PRO A 114 -4.14 -3.51 -12.09
CA PRO A 114 -3.10 -2.50 -12.16
C PRO A 114 -3.65 -1.09 -11.94
N ILE A 115 -2.92 -0.29 -11.17
CA ILE A 115 -3.18 1.11 -10.94
C ILE A 115 -2.48 1.91 -12.05
N MET A 116 -3.20 2.84 -12.67
CA MET A 116 -2.60 3.78 -13.61
C MET A 116 -1.94 4.94 -12.84
N LEU A 117 -0.61 5.05 -12.96
CA LEU A 117 0.19 6.16 -12.44
C LEU A 117 0.70 6.99 -13.61
N ARG A 118 0.63 8.32 -13.52
CA ARG A 118 1.31 9.20 -14.47
C ARG A 118 2.72 9.48 -13.97
N ASP A 119 3.67 8.82 -14.60
CA ASP A 119 5.09 8.96 -14.32
C ASP A 119 5.71 10.09 -15.17
N PRO A 120 6.63 10.91 -14.61
CA PRO A 120 7.27 11.99 -15.34
C PRO A 120 8.23 11.52 -16.46
N GLU A 121 8.84 10.33 -16.35
CA GLU A 121 9.79 9.80 -17.34
C GLU A 121 9.13 8.90 -18.37
N PHE A 122 8.22 8.02 -17.94
CA PHE A 122 7.60 7.00 -18.78
C PHE A 122 6.17 7.31 -19.22
N GLY A 123 5.56 8.38 -18.70
CA GLY A 123 4.16 8.70 -18.95
C GLY A 123 3.20 7.76 -18.21
N PRO A 124 2.09 7.30 -18.82
CA PRO A 124 1.14 6.44 -18.13
C PRO A 124 1.70 5.03 -17.90
N LEU A 125 1.98 4.69 -16.64
CA LEU A 125 2.40 3.36 -16.20
C LEU A 125 1.27 2.61 -15.51
N ARG A 126 1.27 1.28 -15.64
CA ARG A 126 0.34 0.38 -14.95
C ARG A 126 1.06 -0.40 -13.86
N LEU A 127 0.99 0.09 -12.64
CA LEU A 127 1.69 -0.50 -11.50
C LEU A 127 0.82 -1.54 -10.81
N ARG A 128 1.45 -2.60 -10.30
CA ARG A 128 0.83 -3.49 -9.32
C ARG A 128 1.58 -3.37 -8.01
N ALA A 129 0.87 -3.40 -6.89
CA ALA A 129 1.49 -3.33 -5.58
C ALA A 129 0.95 -4.43 -4.68
N PHE A 130 1.80 -4.95 -3.82
CA PHE A 130 1.42 -5.92 -2.79
C PHE A 130 2.28 -5.78 -1.55
N GLY A 131 1.79 -6.37 -0.47
CA GLY A 131 2.55 -6.54 0.75
C GLY A 131 1.73 -7.22 1.83
N SER A 132 2.07 -6.90 3.08
CA SER A 132 1.45 -7.48 4.27
C SER A 132 1.02 -6.41 5.26
N PHE A 133 0.06 -6.76 6.11
CA PHE A 133 -0.41 -5.92 7.20
C PHE A 133 -0.72 -6.78 8.42
N ALA A 134 -0.84 -6.13 9.57
CA ALA A 134 -1.20 -6.78 10.82
C ALA A 134 -2.26 -5.96 11.54
N ILE A 135 -3.23 -6.68 12.13
CA ILE A 135 -4.36 -6.10 12.84
C ILE A 135 -4.58 -6.80 14.17
N ARG A 136 -5.38 -6.18 15.01
CA ARG A 136 -6.01 -6.80 16.18
C ARG A 136 -7.34 -6.10 16.44
N VAL A 137 -8.22 -6.73 17.21
CA VAL A 137 -9.39 -6.01 17.74
C VAL A 137 -8.92 -5.06 18.84
N GLY A 138 -9.15 -3.77 18.64
CA GLY A 138 -8.81 -2.71 19.59
C GLY A 138 -10.00 -2.30 20.45
N ASP A 139 -11.20 -2.28 19.87
CA ASP A 139 -12.45 -1.98 20.56
C ASP A 139 -13.47 -3.09 20.25
N PRO A 140 -13.67 -4.06 21.18
CA PRO A 140 -14.55 -5.19 20.94
C PRO A 140 -16.02 -4.80 20.87
N ALA A 141 -16.43 -3.70 21.51
CA ALA A 141 -17.81 -3.25 21.49
C ALA A 141 -18.17 -2.66 20.11
N VAL A 142 -17.29 -1.83 19.56
CA VAL A 142 -17.45 -1.33 18.18
C VAL A 142 -17.35 -2.49 17.19
N PHE A 143 -16.37 -3.38 17.35
CA PHE A 143 -16.19 -4.53 16.46
C PHE A 143 -17.46 -5.40 16.38
N LEU A 144 -18.03 -5.78 17.53
CA LEU A 144 -19.27 -6.57 17.58
C LEU A 144 -20.44 -5.86 16.91
N ARG A 145 -20.60 -4.56 17.16
CA ARG A 145 -21.72 -3.77 16.62
C ARG A 145 -21.65 -3.60 15.11
N GLU A 146 -20.46 -3.34 14.57
CA GLU A 146 -20.28 -2.99 13.16
C GLU A 146 -20.08 -4.20 12.25
N LEU A 147 -19.44 -5.27 12.74
CA LEU A 147 -19.03 -6.40 11.89
C LEU A 147 -19.72 -7.72 12.23
N THR A 148 -19.91 -8.04 13.50
CA THR A 148 -20.35 -9.38 13.93
C THR A 148 -21.87 -9.51 14.04
N GLY A 149 -22.55 -8.46 14.51
CA GLY A 149 -24.00 -8.48 14.72
C GLY A 149 -24.42 -9.59 15.70
N THR A 150 -25.20 -10.57 15.21
CA THR A 150 -25.68 -11.71 16.02
C THR A 150 -24.96 -13.03 15.72
N ASP A 151 -23.90 -13.00 14.92
CA ASP A 151 -23.16 -14.22 14.58
C ASP A 151 -22.56 -14.85 15.85
N SER A 152 -22.68 -16.17 15.96
CA SER A 152 -22.07 -16.93 17.05
C SER A 152 -20.57 -17.16 16.85
N ARG A 153 -20.06 -17.08 15.64
CA ARG A 153 -18.64 -17.25 15.35
C ARG A 153 -18.27 -16.38 14.16
N PHE A 154 -17.28 -15.52 14.31
CA PHE A 154 -16.83 -14.62 13.26
C PHE A 154 -15.34 -14.82 13.02
N GLU A 155 -14.97 -15.17 11.81
CA GLU A 155 -13.59 -15.44 11.40
C GLU A 155 -12.99 -14.26 10.63
N VAL A 156 -11.66 -14.16 10.65
CA VAL A 156 -10.93 -13.08 9.94
C VAL A 156 -11.28 -13.01 8.45
N ASP A 157 -11.48 -14.16 7.80
CA ASP A 157 -11.71 -14.25 6.36
C ASP A 157 -13.02 -13.56 5.92
N GLU A 158 -14.01 -13.47 6.81
CA GLU A 158 -15.29 -12.82 6.54
C GLU A 158 -15.14 -11.32 6.29
N VAL A 159 -14.18 -10.67 6.94
CA VAL A 159 -13.92 -9.22 6.80
C VAL A 159 -12.71 -8.91 5.93
N LEU A 160 -11.78 -9.87 5.76
CA LEU A 160 -10.47 -9.66 5.14
C LEU A 160 -10.56 -9.04 3.74
N GLY A 161 -11.55 -9.44 2.94
CA GLY A 161 -11.79 -8.88 1.61
C GLY A 161 -12.12 -7.38 1.62
N GLN A 162 -12.91 -6.91 2.58
CA GLN A 162 -13.22 -5.50 2.76
C GLN A 162 -11.99 -4.71 3.22
N LEU A 163 -11.25 -5.23 4.21
CA LEU A 163 -10.03 -4.60 4.72
C LEU A 163 -9.01 -4.40 3.61
N ARG A 164 -8.76 -5.44 2.78
CA ARG A 164 -7.86 -5.36 1.61
C ARG A 164 -8.27 -4.26 0.64
N ARG A 165 -9.58 -4.11 0.36
CA ARG A 165 -10.08 -3.07 -0.55
C ARG A 165 -9.86 -1.66 0.00
N ILE A 166 -10.09 -1.46 1.30
CA ILE A 166 -9.80 -0.18 1.97
C ILE A 166 -8.31 0.14 1.84
N LEU A 167 -7.43 -0.80 2.21
CA LEU A 167 -5.98 -0.63 2.12
C LEU A 167 -5.53 -0.24 0.70
N VAL A 168 -5.98 -0.99 -0.32
CA VAL A 168 -5.64 -0.70 -1.73
C VAL A 168 -6.14 0.68 -2.16
N SER A 169 -7.36 1.06 -1.75
CA SER A 169 -7.93 2.38 -2.08
C SER A 169 -7.11 3.52 -1.48
N ARG A 170 -6.75 3.42 -0.19
CA ARG A 170 -5.94 4.43 0.50
C ARG A 170 -4.52 4.48 -0.02
N PHE A 171 -3.90 3.33 -0.25
CA PHE A 171 -2.58 3.23 -0.87
C PHE A 171 -2.55 3.89 -2.25
N THR A 172 -3.53 3.59 -3.11
CA THR A 172 -3.62 4.16 -4.47
C THR A 172 -3.69 5.69 -4.44
N SER A 173 -4.49 6.22 -3.51
CA SER A 173 -4.64 7.67 -3.32
C SER A 173 -3.33 8.31 -2.85
N ALA A 174 -2.63 7.67 -1.90
CA ALA A 174 -1.34 8.14 -1.41
C ALA A 174 -0.25 8.08 -2.47
N LEU A 175 -0.18 6.99 -3.25
CA LEU A 175 0.77 6.82 -4.34
C LEU A 175 0.62 7.92 -5.40
N GLY A 176 -0.62 8.22 -5.82
CA GLY A 176 -0.89 9.30 -6.77
C GLY A 176 -0.55 10.69 -6.23
N ALA A 177 -0.76 10.92 -4.92
CA ALA A 177 -0.46 12.19 -4.27
C ALA A 177 1.04 12.42 -4.04
N ALA A 178 1.82 11.36 -3.84
CA ALA A 178 3.25 11.45 -3.57
C ALA A 178 4.06 11.95 -4.77
N LYS A 179 3.57 11.71 -6.02
CA LYS A 179 4.24 12.12 -7.27
C LYS A 179 5.70 11.66 -7.37
N ILE A 180 6.00 10.49 -6.79
CA ILE A 180 7.32 9.87 -6.80
C ILE A 180 7.51 9.15 -8.15
N PRO A 181 8.63 9.38 -8.88
CA PRO A 181 8.94 8.63 -10.10
C PRO A 181 9.01 7.12 -9.83
N ALA A 182 8.62 6.32 -10.82
CA ALA A 182 8.46 4.89 -10.67
C ALA A 182 9.76 4.16 -10.29
N LEU A 183 10.91 4.65 -10.75
CA LEU A 183 12.23 4.10 -10.42
C LEU A 183 12.68 4.44 -8.99
N ASP A 184 12.11 5.50 -8.39
CA ASP A 184 12.43 5.93 -7.04
C ASP A 184 11.48 5.32 -6.00
N LEU A 185 10.39 4.67 -6.41
CA LEU A 185 9.37 4.13 -5.51
C LEU A 185 9.96 3.18 -4.46
N ALA A 186 10.83 2.26 -4.87
CA ALA A 186 11.45 1.28 -3.98
C ALA A 186 12.24 1.93 -2.83
N GLY A 187 12.87 3.08 -3.07
CA GLY A 187 13.59 3.85 -2.05
C GLY A 187 12.66 4.63 -1.10
N ASN A 188 11.36 4.74 -1.42
CA ASN A 188 10.42 5.65 -0.75
C ASN A 188 9.14 4.95 -0.24
N TYR A 189 9.12 3.62 -0.11
CA TYR A 189 7.96 2.89 0.43
C TYR A 189 7.59 3.34 1.85
N GLU A 190 8.58 3.65 2.69
CA GLU A 190 8.34 4.12 4.05
C GLU A 190 7.61 5.48 4.05
N GLU A 191 7.99 6.40 3.16
CA GLU A 191 7.33 7.70 3.04
C GLU A 191 5.85 7.54 2.63
N ILE A 192 5.58 6.67 1.66
CA ILE A 192 4.21 6.36 1.23
C ILE A 192 3.41 5.77 2.41
N THR A 193 4.02 4.85 3.15
CA THR A 193 3.43 4.21 4.33
C THR A 193 3.10 5.25 5.41
N GLN A 194 4.02 6.13 5.77
CA GLN A 194 3.82 7.17 6.78
C GLN A 194 2.68 8.13 6.42
N ARG A 195 2.53 8.47 5.14
CA ARG A 195 1.43 9.32 4.65
C ARG A 195 0.07 8.65 4.73
N VAL A 196 -0.02 7.35 4.42
CA VAL A 196 -1.30 6.63 4.32
C VAL A 196 -1.76 6.03 5.66
N MET A 197 -0.82 5.69 6.55
CA MET A 197 -1.11 4.97 7.78
C MET A 197 -2.13 5.66 8.70
N PRO A 198 -2.12 7.00 8.92
CA PRO A 198 -3.13 7.66 9.74
C PRO A 198 -4.55 7.47 9.19
N ILE A 199 -4.72 7.59 7.87
CA ILE A 199 -6.01 7.45 7.19
C ILE A 199 -6.52 6.00 7.33
N ILE A 200 -5.64 5.03 7.10
CA ILE A 200 -5.96 3.60 7.27
C ILE A 200 -6.37 3.29 8.70
N ARG A 201 -5.64 3.83 9.69
CA ARG A 201 -5.96 3.64 11.11
C ARG A 201 -7.33 4.21 11.45
N ASP A 202 -7.69 5.37 10.94
CA ASP A 202 -9.00 5.97 11.18
C ASP A 202 -10.14 5.13 10.56
N ASP A 203 -9.98 4.65 9.32
CA ASP A 203 -10.95 3.76 8.68
C ASP A 203 -11.15 2.46 9.49
N PHE A 204 -10.06 1.84 9.95
CA PHE A 204 -10.12 0.57 10.68
C PHE A 204 -10.67 0.75 12.10
N LYS A 205 -10.35 1.87 12.75
CA LYS A 205 -10.86 2.22 14.07
C LYS A 205 -12.38 2.36 14.07
N ALA A 206 -12.97 2.84 12.96
CA ALA A 206 -14.42 2.89 12.80
C ALA A 206 -15.08 1.49 12.85
N MET A 207 -14.32 0.43 12.56
CA MET A 207 -14.75 -0.97 12.65
C MET A 207 -14.27 -1.66 13.94
N GLY A 208 -13.70 -0.93 14.90
CA GLY A 208 -13.15 -1.48 16.14
C GLY A 208 -11.80 -2.19 15.99
N LEU A 209 -11.12 -2.00 14.86
CA LEU A 209 -9.84 -2.63 14.53
C LEU A 209 -8.67 -1.66 14.70
N ASP A 210 -7.56 -2.16 15.24
CA ASP A 210 -6.26 -1.48 15.23
C ASP A 210 -5.40 -2.04 14.11
N VAL A 211 -4.83 -1.16 13.26
CA VAL A 211 -3.75 -1.55 12.34
C VAL A 211 -2.41 -1.32 13.00
N THR A 212 -1.74 -2.41 13.37
CA THR A 212 -0.45 -2.37 14.05
C THR A 212 0.71 -2.23 13.06
N LYS A 213 0.57 -2.81 11.86
CA LYS A 213 1.59 -2.77 10.83
C LYS A 213 0.96 -2.72 9.44
N PHE A 214 1.56 -1.94 8.55
CA PHE A 214 1.26 -1.93 7.12
C PHE A 214 2.59 -1.87 6.37
N LEU A 215 2.83 -2.82 5.48
CA LEU A 215 4.07 -2.96 4.73
C LEU A 215 3.78 -3.02 3.24
N ILE A 216 4.51 -2.22 2.48
CA ILE A 216 4.63 -2.36 1.03
C ILE A 216 5.85 -3.25 0.78
N GLU A 217 5.64 -4.43 0.19
CA GLU A 217 6.73 -5.35 -0.13
C GLU A 217 7.28 -5.06 -1.53
N ASN A 218 6.39 -4.79 -2.49
CA ASN A 218 6.79 -4.48 -3.86
C ASN A 218 5.73 -3.65 -4.59
N ILE A 219 6.21 -2.75 -5.45
CA ILE A 219 5.44 -2.09 -6.51
C ILE A 219 6.09 -2.47 -7.84
N SER A 220 5.49 -3.41 -8.58
CA SER A 220 6.02 -3.92 -9.84
C SER A 220 5.59 -3.09 -11.05
N LEU A 221 6.50 -3.02 -12.02
CA LEU A 221 6.31 -2.37 -13.31
C LEU A 221 5.63 -3.35 -14.30
N PRO A 222 5.04 -2.84 -15.38
CA PRO A 222 4.64 -3.70 -16.50
C PRO A 222 5.86 -4.43 -17.09
N PRO A 223 5.73 -5.72 -17.48
CA PRO A 223 6.83 -6.48 -18.07
C PRO A 223 7.45 -5.83 -19.31
N GLU A 224 6.68 -5.04 -20.06
CA GLU A 224 7.17 -4.31 -21.22
C GLU A 224 8.14 -3.19 -20.83
N VAL A 225 7.86 -2.49 -19.73
CA VAL A 225 8.72 -1.41 -19.21
C VAL A 225 9.98 -2.01 -18.59
N GLU A 226 9.85 -3.12 -17.85
CA GLU A 226 11.00 -3.86 -17.30
C GLU A 226 11.97 -4.27 -18.41
N LYS A 227 11.48 -4.92 -19.49
CA LYS A 227 12.30 -5.31 -20.64
C LYS A 227 13.00 -4.13 -21.32
N MET A 228 12.33 -2.98 -21.42
CA MET A 228 12.93 -1.77 -22.00
C MET A 228 14.01 -1.20 -21.08
N LEU A 229 13.81 -1.26 -19.76
CA LEU A 229 14.78 -0.84 -18.77
C LEU A 229 16.03 -1.73 -18.79
N ASP A 230 15.83 -3.05 -18.84
CA ASP A 230 16.91 -4.04 -18.94
C ASP A 230 17.74 -3.80 -20.19
N ARG A 231 17.09 -3.63 -21.36
CA ARG A 231 17.77 -3.34 -22.62
C ARG A 231 18.53 -2.01 -22.59
N ARG A 232 17.97 -0.97 -21.96
CA ARG A 232 18.66 0.32 -21.80
C ARG A 232 19.88 0.17 -20.90
N SER A 233 19.76 -0.62 -19.83
CA SER A 233 20.83 -0.91 -18.89
C SER A 233 21.95 -1.73 -19.55
N GLU A 234 21.60 -2.74 -20.34
CA GLU A 234 22.54 -3.50 -21.16
C GLU A 234 23.32 -2.59 -22.12
N MET A 235 22.63 -1.69 -22.84
CA MET A 235 23.28 -0.74 -23.73
C MET A 235 24.19 0.25 -22.99
N ALA A 236 23.77 0.71 -21.80
CA ALA A 236 24.57 1.62 -20.97
C ALA A 236 25.82 0.94 -20.41
N VAL A 237 25.71 -0.31 -19.96
CA VAL A 237 26.83 -1.12 -19.45
C VAL A 237 27.81 -1.47 -20.57
N LEU A 238 27.30 -1.80 -21.76
CA LEU A 238 28.13 -2.12 -22.92
C LEU A 238 28.85 -0.88 -23.47
N GLY A 239 28.33 0.33 -23.23
CA GLY A 239 28.98 1.63 -23.45
C GLY A 239 29.37 1.98 -24.90
N ASN A 240 29.36 1.01 -25.81
CA ASN A 240 29.94 1.09 -27.13
C ASN A 240 28.98 0.47 -28.14
N MET A 241 28.40 1.29 -29.03
CA MET A 241 27.44 0.82 -30.06
C MET A 241 28.02 -0.30 -30.93
N GLN A 242 29.34 -0.32 -31.17
CA GLN A 242 30.04 -1.43 -31.85
C GLN A 242 29.92 -2.76 -31.09
N GLN A 243 30.04 -2.74 -29.76
CA GLN A 243 29.92 -3.95 -28.94
C GLN A 243 28.47 -4.41 -28.85
N TYR A 244 27.48 -3.51 -28.87
CA TYR A 244 26.08 -3.89 -28.95
C TYR A 244 25.70 -4.50 -30.30
N ALA A 245 26.20 -3.94 -31.41
CA ALA A 245 26.01 -4.54 -32.74
C ALA A 245 26.67 -5.93 -32.82
N ALA A 246 27.88 -6.08 -32.27
CA ALA A 246 28.56 -7.37 -32.18
C ALA A 246 27.81 -8.35 -31.25
N TYR A 247 27.27 -7.89 -30.12
CA TYR A 247 26.50 -8.71 -29.17
C TYR A 247 25.16 -9.18 -29.74
N GLN A 248 24.41 -8.27 -30.41
CA GLN A 248 23.19 -8.61 -31.12
C GLN A 248 23.46 -9.60 -32.27
N MET A 249 24.56 -9.41 -33.01
CA MET A 249 24.97 -10.34 -34.05
C MET A 249 25.37 -11.70 -33.46
N ALA A 250 26.07 -11.71 -32.32
CA ALA A 250 26.44 -12.92 -31.59
C ALA A 250 25.23 -13.67 -31.02
N ASN A 251 24.20 -12.97 -30.53
CA ASN A 251 22.96 -13.59 -30.05
C ASN A 251 22.02 -14.03 -31.18
N ALA A 252 22.06 -13.37 -32.34
CA ALA A 252 21.29 -13.76 -33.51
C ALA A 252 21.82 -15.04 -34.19
N ILE A 253 23.12 -15.35 -34.08
CA ILE A 253 23.73 -16.58 -34.63
C ILE A 253 23.11 -17.87 -34.04
N PRO A 254 23.00 -18.06 -32.71
CA PRO A 254 22.38 -19.25 -32.15
C PRO A 254 20.86 -19.31 -32.39
N ASP A 255 20.15 -18.18 -32.49
CA ASP A 255 18.72 -18.19 -32.83
C ASP A 255 18.47 -18.48 -34.32
N ALA A 256 19.35 -18.03 -35.22
CA ALA A 256 19.36 -18.45 -36.62
C ALA A 256 19.75 -19.92 -36.80
N ALA A 257 20.58 -20.47 -35.91
CA ALA A 257 20.93 -21.90 -35.87
C ALA A 257 19.81 -22.79 -35.28
N LYS A 258 18.88 -22.21 -34.49
CA LYS A 258 17.68 -22.88 -33.96
C LYS A 258 16.49 -22.81 -34.91
N ALA A 259 16.51 -21.95 -35.92
CA ALA A 259 15.54 -22.01 -37.01
C ALA A 259 15.70 -23.37 -37.71
N PRO A 260 14.63 -24.16 -37.90
CA PRO A 260 14.73 -25.48 -38.50
C PRO A 260 15.45 -25.35 -39.85
N GLN A 261 16.48 -26.18 -40.04
CA GLN A 261 17.34 -26.25 -41.22
C GLN A 261 16.50 -26.37 -42.50
N SER A 262 15.96 -25.25 -42.97
CA SER A 262 15.53 -25.12 -44.33
C SER A 262 16.80 -24.95 -45.14
N MET A 263 17.06 -25.93 -46.01
CA MET A 263 18.21 -26.01 -46.92
C MET A 263 18.38 -24.75 -47.82
N ALA A 264 17.45 -23.78 -47.74
CA ALA A 264 17.52 -22.47 -48.39
C ALA A 264 18.29 -21.39 -47.59
N GLY A 265 18.50 -21.56 -46.28
CA GLY A 265 19.06 -20.53 -45.39
C GLY A 265 20.60 -20.48 -45.34
N ALA A 266 21.29 -21.61 -45.55
CA ALA A 266 22.75 -21.67 -45.47
C ALA A 266 23.44 -20.95 -46.65
N GLY A 267 22.79 -20.92 -47.82
CA GLY A 267 23.25 -20.14 -48.98
C GLY A 267 22.94 -18.65 -48.85
N MET A 268 21.78 -18.29 -48.27
CA MET A 268 21.40 -16.88 -48.08
C MET A 268 22.16 -16.17 -46.96
N GLY A 269 22.57 -16.85 -45.89
CA GLY A 269 23.37 -16.22 -44.82
C GLY A 269 24.76 -15.80 -45.27
N LEU A 270 25.42 -16.60 -46.11
CA LEU A 270 26.71 -16.28 -46.72
C LEU A 270 26.57 -15.20 -47.81
N VAL A 271 25.51 -15.25 -48.62
CA VAL A 271 25.25 -14.23 -49.66
C VAL A 271 24.84 -12.89 -49.05
N ALA A 272 24.00 -12.88 -48.00
CA ALA A 272 23.65 -11.66 -47.28
C ALA A 272 24.86 -11.07 -46.52
N GLY A 273 25.72 -11.91 -45.92
CA GLY A 273 26.96 -11.46 -45.28
C GLY A 273 27.95 -10.84 -46.27
N MET A 274 28.09 -11.41 -47.47
CA MET A 274 28.94 -10.84 -48.52
C MET A 274 28.37 -9.55 -49.13
N GLN A 275 27.04 -9.45 -49.26
CA GLN A 275 26.36 -8.27 -49.79
C GLN A 275 26.38 -7.10 -48.80
N PHE A 276 26.24 -7.39 -47.50
CA PHE A 276 26.39 -6.40 -46.44
C PHE A 276 27.85 -5.93 -46.31
N GLY A 277 28.83 -6.85 -46.49
CA GLY A 277 30.26 -6.51 -46.53
C GLY A 277 30.64 -5.57 -47.67
N HIS A 278 30.06 -5.75 -48.87
CA HIS A 278 30.28 -4.85 -50.00
C HIS A 278 29.62 -3.48 -49.82
N GLN A 279 28.47 -3.41 -49.16
CA GLN A 279 27.79 -2.14 -48.90
C GLN A 279 28.49 -1.32 -47.82
N MET A 280 29.07 -1.98 -46.81
CA MET A 280 29.86 -1.34 -45.76
C MET A 280 31.24 -0.86 -46.28
N ALA A 281 31.86 -1.61 -47.20
CA ALA A 281 33.10 -1.19 -47.86
C ALA A 281 32.90 0.04 -48.79
N GLY A 282 31.74 0.14 -49.45
CA GLY A 282 31.40 1.31 -50.27
C GLY A 282 31.17 2.59 -49.46
N MET A 283 30.72 2.49 -48.20
CA MET A 283 30.46 3.64 -47.33
C MET A 283 31.75 4.20 -46.71
N LEU A 284 32.80 3.39 -46.55
CA LEU A 284 34.10 3.83 -46.04
C LEU A 284 34.97 4.53 -47.11
N ALA A 285 34.70 4.29 -48.40
CA ALA A 285 35.45 4.88 -49.51
C ALA A 285 34.97 6.30 -49.92
N ASN A 286 33.80 6.74 -49.43
CA ASN A 286 33.16 7.99 -49.86
C ASN A 286 33.33 9.18 -48.89
N THR A 287 34.16 9.04 -47.85
CA THR A 287 34.46 10.11 -46.86
C THR A 287 35.63 11.03 -47.24
N ALA A 288 36.17 10.92 -48.46
CA ALA A 288 37.29 11.74 -48.93
C ALA A 288 36.95 12.58 -50.17
N VAL A 289 36.03 13.55 -50.04
CA VAL A 289 35.85 14.63 -51.02
C VAL A 289 35.57 15.95 -50.30
N PRO A 290 36.40 16.99 -50.42
CA PRO A 290 36.13 18.31 -49.86
C PRO A 290 35.28 19.13 -50.83
N THR A 291 34.21 19.77 -50.35
CA THR A 291 33.40 20.75 -51.09
C THR A 291 33.45 22.13 -50.41
N PRO A 292 33.38 23.24 -51.18
CA PRO A 292 33.78 24.57 -50.73
C PRO A 292 32.69 25.30 -49.95
N ALA A 293 33.14 26.22 -49.09
CA ALA A 293 32.32 27.13 -48.31
C ALA A 293 31.52 28.11 -49.18
N ALA A 294 30.24 28.27 -48.84
CA ALA A 294 29.40 29.37 -49.30
C ALA A 294 28.65 29.97 -48.10
N SER A 295 28.80 31.29 -47.95
CA SER A 295 28.23 32.16 -46.93
C SER A 295 26.91 32.79 -47.37
N VAL A 296 25.82 32.72 -46.59
CA VAL A 296 24.77 33.77 -46.47
C VAL A 296 23.86 33.49 -45.22
N PRO A 297 22.90 34.36 -44.80
CA PRO A 297 22.89 35.21 -43.58
C PRO A 297 21.86 34.74 -42.49
N PRO A 298 21.68 35.43 -41.34
CA PRO A 298 20.85 34.92 -40.24
C PRO A 298 19.33 35.19 -40.43
N PRO A 299 18.44 34.29 -39.98
CA PRO A 299 16.99 34.51 -40.06
C PRO A 299 16.41 35.25 -38.85
N ALA A 300 15.35 36.02 -39.15
CA ALA A 300 14.57 36.83 -38.23
C ALA A 300 13.68 36.02 -37.28
N ALA A 301 13.41 36.62 -36.11
CA ALA A 301 12.56 36.09 -35.05
C ALA A 301 11.05 36.27 -35.32
N ALA A 302 10.25 35.31 -34.84
CA ALA A 302 8.80 35.43 -34.67
C ALA A 302 8.40 34.88 -33.27
N PRO A 303 7.24 35.29 -32.71
CA PRO A 303 7.10 35.58 -31.28
C PRO A 303 6.46 34.46 -30.44
N SER A 304 6.75 34.46 -29.13
CA SER A 304 6.06 33.66 -28.11
C SER A 304 4.85 34.40 -27.52
N PRO A 305 3.77 33.71 -27.10
CA PRO A 305 2.68 34.31 -26.34
C PRO A 305 3.00 34.41 -24.84
N ALA A 306 2.43 35.43 -24.21
CA ALA A 306 2.65 35.86 -22.83
C ALA A 306 2.08 34.90 -21.76
N PRO A 307 2.62 34.91 -20.52
CA PRO A 307 1.94 34.41 -19.35
C PRO A 307 1.39 35.52 -18.44
N VAL A 308 0.24 35.20 -17.86
CA VAL A 308 -0.50 35.91 -16.80
C VAL A 308 0.21 35.81 -15.43
N ALA A 309 -0.02 36.84 -14.62
CA ALA A 309 0.62 37.13 -13.34
C ALA A 309 0.24 36.19 -12.18
N ALA A 310 1.23 35.83 -11.36
CA ALA A 310 1.07 35.51 -9.93
C ALA A 310 2.43 35.52 -9.20
N GLY A 311 2.55 36.31 -8.11
CA GLY A 311 3.47 36.06 -6.98
C GLY A 311 4.84 36.74 -7.01
N GLY A 312 4.98 37.83 -6.24
CA GLY A 312 6.21 38.62 -6.11
C GLY A 312 7.47 37.88 -5.59
N GLU A 313 7.33 36.71 -4.98
CA GLU A 313 8.47 35.93 -4.48
C GLU A 313 9.12 35.08 -5.59
N ALA A 314 8.34 34.59 -6.56
CA ALA A 314 8.84 33.85 -7.70
C ALA A 314 9.59 34.76 -8.70
N ASP A 315 9.16 36.02 -8.83
CA ASP A 315 9.83 37.01 -9.68
C ASP A 315 11.21 37.40 -9.10
N LEU A 316 11.35 37.48 -7.77
CA LEU A 316 12.63 37.78 -7.12
C LEU A 316 13.66 36.66 -7.31
N VAL A 317 13.26 35.40 -7.13
CA VAL A 317 14.13 34.23 -7.36
C VAL A 317 14.52 34.14 -8.85
N ALA A 318 13.60 34.45 -9.77
CA ALA A 318 13.90 34.51 -11.19
C ALA A 318 14.91 35.62 -11.55
N ARG A 319 14.80 36.80 -10.92
CA ARG A 319 15.75 37.90 -11.11
C ARG A 319 17.14 37.58 -10.58
N ILE A 320 17.25 36.92 -9.42
CA ILE A 320 18.55 36.49 -8.88
C ILE A 320 19.21 35.45 -9.79
N ARG A 321 18.45 34.45 -10.28
CA ARG A 321 18.97 33.47 -11.24
C ARG A 321 19.44 34.10 -12.56
N LYS A 322 18.80 35.18 -13.00
CA LYS A 322 19.21 35.92 -14.19
C LYS A 322 20.53 36.67 -13.97
N LEU A 323 20.75 37.22 -12.77
CA LEU A 323 22.04 37.81 -12.40
C LEU A 323 23.16 36.77 -12.32
N ASP A 324 22.88 35.56 -11.80
CA ASP A 324 23.84 34.46 -11.75
C ASP A 324 24.28 34.05 -13.17
N ALA A 325 23.32 33.95 -14.10
CA ALA A 325 23.62 33.64 -15.50
C ALA A 325 24.45 34.73 -16.19
N LEU A 326 24.21 36.01 -15.88
CA LEU A 326 24.95 37.13 -16.45
C LEU A 326 26.38 37.25 -15.88
N MET A 327 26.58 36.91 -14.60
CA MET A 327 27.93 36.79 -14.03
C MET A 327 28.68 35.60 -14.64
N ALA A 328 28.03 34.43 -14.78
CA ALA A 328 28.63 33.25 -15.39
C ALA A 328 28.99 33.47 -16.87
N ALA A 329 28.23 34.30 -17.58
CA ALA A 329 28.52 34.72 -18.94
C ALA A 329 29.61 35.83 -19.04
N GLY A 330 30.14 36.31 -17.91
CA GLY A 330 31.17 37.36 -17.86
C GLY A 330 30.68 38.75 -18.25
N VAL A 331 29.35 38.95 -18.31
CA VAL A 331 28.73 40.24 -18.70
C VAL A 331 28.70 41.22 -17.53
N LEU A 332 28.68 40.72 -16.29
CA LEU A 332 28.74 41.51 -15.07
C LEU A 332 30.05 41.22 -14.32
N SER A 333 30.66 42.27 -13.79
CA SER A 333 31.73 42.11 -12.81
C SER A 333 31.17 41.62 -11.47
N GLN A 334 32.03 41.03 -10.64
CA GLN A 334 31.65 40.51 -9.33
C GLN A 334 31.11 41.61 -8.38
N GLU A 335 31.63 42.84 -8.52
CA GLU A 335 31.17 44.00 -7.76
C GLU A 335 29.76 44.46 -8.19
N GLU A 336 29.49 44.53 -9.50
CA GLU A 336 28.17 44.91 -10.03
C GLU A 336 27.10 43.87 -9.70
N TYR A 337 27.45 42.58 -9.75
CA TYR A 337 26.57 41.50 -9.32
C TYR A 337 26.19 41.63 -7.84
N ALA A 338 27.18 41.88 -6.97
CA ALA A 338 26.93 42.01 -5.53
C ALA A 338 26.02 43.21 -5.22
N ALA A 339 26.25 44.35 -5.87
CA ALA A 339 25.41 45.54 -5.72
C ALA A 339 23.96 45.31 -6.19
N LYS A 340 23.78 44.70 -7.37
CA LYS A 340 22.45 44.40 -7.92
C LYS A 340 21.68 43.35 -7.11
N LYS A 341 22.39 42.34 -6.59
CA LYS A 341 21.79 41.31 -5.73
C LYS A 341 21.33 41.90 -4.39
N ALA A 342 22.12 42.81 -3.80
CA ALA A 342 21.75 43.51 -2.57
C ALA A 342 20.51 44.40 -2.78
N GLU A 343 20.41 45.10 -3.91
CA GLU A 343 19.24 45.92 -4.28
C GLU A 343 17.96 45.08 -4.39
N ILE A 344 18.04 43.88 -4.99
CA ILE A 344 16.89 42.97 -5.13
C ILE A 344 16.48 42.38 -3.77
N ILE A 345 17.44 42.01 -2.92
CA ILE A 345 17.15 41.47 -1.58
C ILE A 345 16.58 42.56 -0.66
N ALA A 346 16.99 43.82 -0.83
CA ALA A 346 16.45 44.96 -0.10
C ALA A 346 15.03 45.39 -0.58
N SER A 347 14.55 44.81 -1.68
CA SER A 347 13.18 45.04 -2.20
C SER A 347 12.14 44.03 -1.67
N ILE A 348 12.58 43.13 -0.77
CA ILE A 348 11.75 42.26 0.07
C ILE A 348 11.37 43.05 1.33
#